data_AF-A0A3P7M281-F1
#
_entry.id   AF-A0A3P7M281-F1
#
_cell.length_a   1.000
_cell.length_b   1.000
_cell.length_c   1.000
_cell.angle_alpha   90.00
_cell.angle_beta   90.00
_cell.angle_gamma   90.00
#
_symmetry.space_group_name_H-M   'P 1'
#
loop_
_entity.id
_entity.type
_entity.pdbx_description
1 polymer ?
#
loop_
_entity_poly.entity_id
_entity_poly.type
_entity_poly.pdbx_seq_one_letter_code
_entity_poly.pdbx_strand_id
1 'polypeptide(L)'
;MYTIIEHAEKWTKYCHLSSVVKKGVVLSVLSKRTELHLFRLYYNEVDTKHIREELKLREEQIEKENSHRQNLEEEIREKRRELGKLHRDQAGIEQDIKKCLRLNLFPRKSLENARQLHSSHRQEMDQLSAEYARILELKEEYERQQNKKSQEQGRSLELEDSQLAEYHRLKQKVAEHTSHLSAQLDSLSREYDEQKDLSDGLERRKEEIENSLRLKQTEMNDNQKRLQKLTEFIESSHRSIAELTETEKSISEEVEMAARRIEEINAELESVICQIGEAKVERHESSRAAKKQELIENLKRLFAGVVSKQCYNRRNSHFFLFTFVTCQKHGRLMEMCQPSHRRYQIAITKVLGKYMDGIVCDSEKTAKDCIQYMKDQRIEPETFLPLDFLDVKPVDEKLREINDPPNVHLVIDVITCDPVIAKKALQFACGNALVCETVEHARYVAYSMGERKKVIFYCVE
;
A
#
# COMPACT_ATOMS: atom_id res chain seq x y z
N MET A 1 -16.80 10.49 91.13
CA MET A 1 -17.24 11.47 90.11
C MET A 1 -16.07 12.15 89.39
N TYR A 2 -15.02 12.60 90.09
CA TYR A 2 -13.89 13.31 89.47
C TYR A 2 -13.11 12.51 88.39
N THR A 3 -12.88 11.21 88.59
CA THR A 3 -12.13 10.36 87.65
C THR A 3 -12.84 10.07 86.32
N ILE A 4 -14.18 10.12 86.30
CA ILE A 4 -14.98 9.86 85.09
C ILE A 4 -14.98 11.10 84.18
N ILE A 5 -14.99 12.30 84.76
CA ILE A 5 -14.98 13.57 84.04
C ILE A 5 -13.62 13.78 83.35
N GLU A 6 -12.50 13.49 84.01
CA GLU A 6 -11.16 13.55 83.38
C GLU A 6 -10.99 12.55 82.21
N HIS A 7 -11.56 11.34 82.34
CA HIS A 7 -11.52 10.35 81.27
C HIS A 7 -12.40 10.77 80.09
N ALA A 8 -13.56 11.37 80.35
CA ALA A 8 -14.42 11.93 79.32
C ALA A 8 -13.69 13.05 78.55
N GLU A 9 -13.07 14.02 79.23
CA GLU A 9 -12.31 15.10 78.58
C GLU A 9 -11.11 14.61 77.75
N LYS A 10 -10.38 13.60 78.25
CA LYS A 10 -9.30 12.95 77.48
C LYS A 10 -9.85 12.26 76.23
N TRP A 11 -10.98 11.57 76.33
CA TRP A 11 -11.66 10.95 75.19
C TRP A 11 -12.15 11.99 74.17
N THR A 12 -12.72 13.12 74.61
CA THR A 12 -13.15 14.19 73.71
C THR A 12 -11.96 14.80 72.97
N LYS A 13 -10.84 15.06 73.66
CA LYS A 13 -9.59 15.52 73.03
C LYS A 13 -9.04 14.49 72.04
N TYR A 14 -9.07 13.20 72.36
CA TYR A 14 -8.60 12.13 71.47
C TYR A 14 -9.46 12.01 70.21
N CYS A 15 -10.79 12.08 70.36
CA CYS A 15 -11.73 12.11 69.24
C CYS A 15 -11.52 13.35 68.36
N HIS A 16 -11.24 14.52 68.95
CA HIS A 16 -10.92 15.73 68.20
C HIS A 16 -9.60 15.60 67.44
N LEU A 17 -8.54 15.12 68.10
CA LEU A 17 -7.24 14.88 67.46
C LEU A 17 -7.36 13.87 66.31
N SER A 18 -8.09 12.77 66.51
CA SER A 18 -8.35 11.75 65.48
C SER A 18 -9.12 12.33 64.28
N SER A 19 -10.11 13.20 64.53
CA SER A 19 -10.86 13.90 63.48
C SER A 19 -9.99 14.87 62.68
N VAL A 20 -9.13 15.63 63.35
CA VAL A 20 -8.18 16.56 62.72
C VAL A 20 -7.15 15.80 61.87
N VAL A 21 -6.60 14.70 62.39
CA VAL A 21 -5.65 13.85 61.65
C VAL A 21 -6.32 13.22 60.43
N LYS A 22 -7.55 12.70 60.55
CA LYS A 22 -8.31 12.18 59.41
C LYS A 22 -8.57 13.24 58.34
N LYS A 23 -8.95 14.47 58.74
CA LYS A 23 -9.12 15.59 57.80
C LYS A 23 -7.81 15.96 57.12
N GLY A 24 -6.68 15.97 57.84
CA GLY A 24 -5.36 16.24 57.28
C GLY A 24 -4.91 15.20 56.25
N VAL A 25 -5.15 13.91 56.52
CA VAL A 25 -4.86 12.82 55.57
C VAL A 25 -5.74 12.93 54.32
N VAL A 26 -7.04 13.24 54.47
CA VAL A 26 -7.95 13.43 53.33
C VAL A 26 -7.52 14.63 52.46
N LEU A 27 -7.14 15.76 53.07
CA LEU A 27 -6.59 16.92 52.37
C LEU A 27 -5.29 16.60 51.63
N SER A 28 -4.39 15.82 52.23
CA SER A 28 -3.16 15.34 51.60
C SER A 28 -3.42 14.46 50.37
N VAL A 29 -4.37 13.52 50.48
CA VAL A 29 -4.76 12.63 49.37
C VAL A 29 -5.42 13.42 48.24
N LEU A 30 -6.27 14.39 48.57
CA LEU A 30 -6.88 15.29 47.60
C LEU A 30 -5.82 16.14 46.88
N SER A 31 -4.85 16.69 47.61
CA SER A 31 -3.73 17.47 47.05
C SER A 31 -2.94 16.66 46.03
N LYS A 32 -2.55 15.43 46.37
CA LYS A 32 -1.83 14.53 45.45
C LYS A 32 -2.67 14.12 44.24
N ARG A 33 -3.99 14.00 44.41
CA ARG A 33 -4.91 13.72 43.29
C ARG A 33 -5.01 14.89 42.32
N THR A 34 -5.06 16.13 42.83
CA THR A 34 -4.98 17.33 42.00
C THR A 34 -3.65 17.46 41.28
N GLU A 35 -2.52 17.16 41.93
CA GLU A 35 -1.20 17.13 41.27
C GLU A 35 -1.14 16.11 40.13
N LEU A 36 -1.67 14.90 40.35
CA LEU A 36 -1.76 13.89 39.30
C LEU A 36 -2.64 14.33 38.12
N HIS A 37 -3.74 15.02 38.39
CA HIS A 37 -4.62 15.55 37.34
C HIS A 37 -3.96 16.69 36.56
N LEU A 38 -3.24 17.59 37.25
CA LEU A 38 -2.45 18.64 36.59
C LEU A 38 -1.37 18.05 35.70
N PHE A 39 -0.66 17.03 36.17
CA PHE A 39 0.39 16.35 35.40
C PHE A 39 -0.18 15.70 34.12
N ARG A 40 -1.32 15.01 34.24
CA ARG A 40 -2.01 14.44 33.07
C ARG A 40 -2.48 15.53 32.10
N LEU A 41 -3.00 16.64 32.61
CA LEU A 41 -3.43 17.76 31.78
C LEU A 41 -2.25 18.37 31.01
N TYR A 42 -1.10 18.50 31.67
CA TYR A 42 0.11 19.02 31.06
C TYR A 42 0.58 18.16 29.89
N TYR A 43 0.68 16.84 30.07
CA TYR A 43 1.08 15.95 28.97
C TYR A 43 0.05 15.96 27.84
N ASN A 44 -1.24 15.97 28.15
CA ASN A 44 -2.28 16.12 27.14
C ASN A 44 -2.16 17.45 26.37
N GLU A 45 -1.81 18.56 27.03
CA GLU A 45 -1.56 19.84 26.36
C GLU A 45 -0.33 19.79 25.44
N VAL A 46 0.74 19.13 25.87
CA VAL A 46 1.96 18.95 25.07
C VAL A 46 1.66 18.09 23.84
N ASP A 47 0.97 16.96 24.01
CA ASP A 47 0.58 16.08 22.91
C ASP A 47 -0.37 16.80 21.95
N THR A 48 -1.31 17.59 22.49
CA THR A 48 -2.22 18.40 21.66
C THR A 48 -1.46 19.45 20.85
N LYS A 49 -0.40 20.06 21.41
CA LYS A 49 0.46 20.99 20.66
C LYS A 49 1.22 20.27 19.55
N HIS A 50 1.79 19.11 19.85
CA HIS A 50 2.53 18.32 18.86
C HIS A 50 1.62 17.91 17.70
N ILE A 51 0.43 17.38 17.99
CA ILE A 51 -0.57 17.01 16.97
C ILE A 51 -0.99 18.23 16.14
N ARG A 52 -1.14 19.42 16.75
CA ARG A 52 -1.47 20.64 16.00
C ARG A 52 -0.33 21.07 15.07
N GLU A 53 0.92 20.91 15.48
CA GLU A 53 2.08 21.21 14.63
C GLU A 53 2.19 20.24 13.45
N GLU A 54 1.99 18.94 13.69
CA GLU A 54 1.92 17.95 12.61
C GLU A 54 0.75 18.22 11.66
N LEU A 55 -0.41 18.62 12.20
CA LEU A 55 -1.58 18.94 11.39
C LEU A 55 -1.34 20.15 10.50
N LYS A 56 -0.67 21.20 11.00
CA LYS A 56 -0.25 22.35 10.18
C LYS A 56 0.71 21.95 9.06
N LEU A 57 1.71 21.11 9.36
CA LEU A 57 2.64 20.62 8.33
C LEU A 57 1.92 19.82 7.25
N ARG A 58 0.93 19.01 7.62
CA ARG A 58 0.10 18.26 6.67
C ARG A 58 -0.82 19.18 5.86
N GLU A 59 -1.41 20.21 6.47
CA GLU A 59 -2.20 21.22 5.76
C GLU A 59 -1.36 21.97 4.72
N GLU A 60 -0.14 22.38 5.07
CA GLU A 60 0.79 23.03 4.14
C GLU A 60 1.18 22.11 2.97
N GLN A 61 1.38 20.82 3.25
CA GLN A 61 1.68 19.84 2.20
C GLN A 61 0.48 19.63 1.25
N ILE A 62 -0.73 19.55 1.80
CA ILE A 62 -1.97 19.45 1.01
C ILE A 62 -2.15 20.69 0.14
N GLU A 63 -1.86 21.88 0.65
CA GLU A 63 -1.96 23.12 -0.14
C GLU A 63 -0.96 23.12 -1.31
N LYS A 64 0.28 22.67 -1.08
CA LYS A 64 1.28 22.51 -2.14
C LYS A 64 0.80 21.53 -3.21
N GLU A 65 0.31 20.36 -2.82
CA GLU A 65 -0.22 19.35 -3.74
C GLU A 65 -1.45 19.86 -4.50
N ASN A 66 -2.35 20.61 -3.84
CA ASN A 66 -3.50 21.24 -4.50
C ASN A 66 -3.08 22.29 -5.52
N SER A 67 -2.09 23.13 -5.22
CA SER A 67 -1.57 24.10 -6.19
C SER A 67 -0.93 23.40 -7.39
N HIS A 68 -0.19 22.31 -7.17
CA HIS A 68 0.40 21.52 -8.25
C HIS A 68 -0.67 20.85 -9.11
N ARG A 69 -1.72 20.29 -8.49
CA ARG A 69 -2.88 19.72 -9.19
C ARG A 69 -3.60 20.75 -10.05
N GLN A 70 -3.80 21.97 -9.54
CA GLN A 70 -4.43 23.05 -10.31
C GLN A 70 -3.60 23.42 -11.56
N ASN A 71 -2.28 23.53 -11.43
CA ASN A 71 -1.40 23.80 -12.55
C ASN A 71 -1.47 22.69 -13.62
N LEU A 72 -1.44 21.42 -13.19
CA LEU A 72 -1.59 20.27 -14.10
C LEU A 72 -2.97 20.27 -14.79
N GLU A 73 -4.04 20.61 -14.07
CA GLU A 73 -5.38 20.72 -14.65
C GLU A 73 -5.48 21.84 -15.71
N GLU A 74 -4.78 22.96 -15.50
CA GLU A 74 -4.69 24.04 -16.49
C GLU A 74 -3.89 23.62 -17.73
N GLU A 75 -2.75 22.96 -17.56
CA GLU A 75 -1.96 22.41 -18.67
C GLU A 75 -2.76 21.39 -19.49
N ILE A 76 -3.49 20.47 -18.84
CA ILE A 76 -4.37 19.51 -19.51
C ILE A 76 -5.48 20.25 -20.28
N ARG A 77 -6.04 21.31 -19.71
CA ARG A 77 -7.09 22.11 -20.37
C ARG A 77 -6.54 22.82 -21.60
N GLU A 78 -5.32 23.34 -21.55
CA GLU A 78 -4.66 23.96 -22.68
C GLU A 78 -4.33 22.95 -23.78
N LYS A 79 -3.76 21.79 -23.43
CA LYS A 79 -3.49 20.70 -24.38
C LYS A 79 -4.77 20.18 -25.04
N ARG A 80 -5.89 20.10 -24.32
CA ARG A 80 -7.20 19.76 -24.91
C ARG A 80 -7.69 20.81 -25.92
N ARG A 81 -7.46 22.11 -25.66
CA ARG A 81 -7.78 23.17 -26.62
C ARG A 81 -6.91 23.09 -27.87
N GLU A 82 -5.61 22.81 -27.72
CA GLU A 82 -4.69 22.60 -28.84
C GLU A 82 -5.10 21.41 -29.70
N LEU A 83 -5.40 20.25 -29.07
CA LEU A 83 -5.93 19.08 -29.77
C LEU A 83 -7.22 19.40 -30.53
N GLY A 84 -8.12 20.17 -29.94
CA GLY A 84 -9.35 20.61 -30.61
C GLY A 84 -9.10 21.51 -31.84
N LYS A 85 -8.01 22.30 -31.85
CA LYS A 85 -7.60 23.07 -33.05
C LYS A 85 -7.03 22.15 -34.11
N LEU A 86 -6.07 21.29 -33.74
CA LEU A 86 -5.46 20.33 -34.66
C LEU A 86 -6.48 19.41 -35.32
N HIS A 87 -7.52 18.98 -34.59
CA HIS A 87 -8.57 18.13 -35.15
C HIS A 87 -9.42 18.86 -36.19
N ARG A 88 -9.69 20.16 -36.00
CA ARG A 88 -10.37 20.99 -37.01
C ARG A 88 -9.50 21.21 -38.24
N ASP A 89 -8.22 21.48 -38.04
CA ASP A 89 -7.27 21.69 -39.14
C ASP A 89 -7.10 20.39 -39.94
N GLN A 90 -7.00 19.24 -39.26
CA GLN A 90 -6.98 17.93 -39.90
C GLN A 90 -8.24 17.67 -40.73
N ALA A 91 -9.43 17.95 -40.19
CA ALA A 91 -10.68 17.80 -40.93
C ALA A 91 -10.74 18.72 -42.18
N GLY A 92 -10.22 19.94 -42.08
CA GLY A 92 -10.09 20.87 -43.22
C GLY A 92 -9.16 20.32 -44.29
N ILE A 93 -7.97 19.84 -43.90
CA ILE A 93 -6.99 19.23 -44.81
C ILE A 93 -7.57 17.99 -45.49
N GLU A 94 -8.28 17.12 -44.77
CA GLU A 94 -8.93 15.94 -45.34
C GLU A 94 -10.00 16.31 -46.39
N GLN A 95 -10.75 17.39 -46.16
CA GLN A 95 -11.74 17.90 -47.11
C GLN A 95 -11.06 18.46 -48.37
N ASP A 96 -9.97 19.21 -48.21
CA ASP A 96 -9.18 19.75 -49.31
C ASP A 96 -8.52 18.65 -50.14
N ILE A 97 -7.98 17.59 -49.49
CA ILE A 97 -7.46 16.40 -50.17
C ILE A 97 -8.55 15.73 -51.01
N LYS A 98 -9.76 15.53 -50.45
CA LYS A 98 -10.90 14.97 -51.20
C LYS A 98 -11.32 15.85 -52.38
N LYS A 99 -11.24 17.18 -52.25
CA LYS A 99 -11.53 18.13 -53.33
C LYS A 99 -10.47 18.05 -54.44
N CYS A 100 -9.19 18.04 -54.08
CA CYS A 100 -8.08 17.88 -55.01
C CYS A 100 -8.12 16.54 -55.75
N LEU A 101 -8.42 15.43 -55.07
CA LEU A 101 -8.59 14.11 -55.70
C LEU A 101 -9.71 14.13 -56.75
N ARG A 102 -10.87 14.72 -56.44
CA ARG A 102 -11.97 14.86 -57.41
C ARG A 102 -11.58 15.73 -58.61
N LEU A 103 -10.88 16.84 -58.37
CA LEU A 103 -10.40 17.74 -59.42
C LEU A 103 -9.28 17.13 -60.28
N ASN A 104 -8.53 16.14 -59.78
CA ASN A 104 -7.46 15.47 -60.55
C ASN A 104 -7.96 14.28 -61.38
N LEU A 105 -9.07 13.65 -61.00
CA LEU A 105 -9.65 12.50 -61.71
C LEU A 105 -10.37 12.87 -63.02
N PHE A 106 -11.03 14.03 -63.06
CA PHE A 106 -11.76 14.50 -64.26
C PHE A 106 -10.84 14.94 -65.41
N PRO A 107 -9.77 15.73 -65.18
CA PRO A 107 -8.85 16.16 -66.24
C PRO A 107 -8.03 15.02 -66.81
N ARG A 108 -7.72 13.95 -66.07
CA ARG A 108 -6.91 12.85 -66.61
C ARG A 108 -7.58 12.15 -67.78
N LYS A 109 -8.88 11.81 -67.67
CA LYS A 109 -9.63 11.19 -68.78
C LYS A 109 -9.81 12.15 -69.96
N SER A 110 -10.05 13.43 -69.67
CA SER A 110 -10.17 14.47 -70.70
C SER A 110 -8.83 14.72 -71.43
N LEU A 111 -7.72 14.76 -70.69
CA LEU A 111 -6.36 14.92 -71.21
C LEU A 111 -5.93 13.72 -72.05
N GLU A 112 -6.30 12.50 -71.65
CA GLU A 112 -6.00 11.29 -72.41
C GLU A 112 -6.75 11.26 -73.76
N ASN A 113 -8.03 11.65 -73.75
CA ASN A 113 -8.81 11.83 -74.99
C ASN A 113 -8.22 12.95 -75.87
N ALA A 114 -7.84 14.09 -75.29
CA ALA A 114 -7.23 15.20 -76.02
C ALA A 114 -5.86 14.81 -76.61
N ARG A 115 -5.05 14.02 -75.89
CA ARG A 115 -3.78 13.49 -76.38
C ARG A 115 -3.98 12.54 -77.56
N GLN A 116 -4.98 11.65 -77.48
CA GLN A 116 -5.29 10.74 -78.58
C GLN A 116 -5.74 11.51 -79.83
N LEU A 117 -6.63 12.50 -79.67
CA LEU A 117 -7.07 13.36 -80.76
C LEU A 117 -5.91 14.17 -81.37
N HIS A 118 -5.05 14.76 -80.54
CA HIS A 118 -3.87 15.49 -81.01
C HIS A 118 -2.88 14.58 -81.76
N SER A 119 -2.73 13.33 -81.33
CA SER A 119 -1.90 12.35 -82.05
C SER A 119 -2.44 12.03 -83.45
N SER A 120 -3.77 11.93 -83.61
CA SER A 120 -4.41 11.75 -84.91
C SER A 120 -4.24 12.98 -85.80
N HIS A 121 -4.51 14.18 -85.29
CA HIS A 121 -4.33 15.41 -86.07
C HIS A 121 -2.87 15.65 -86.47
N ARG A 122 -1.91 15.27 -85.63
CA ARG A 122 -0.49 15.34 -85.99
C ARG A 122 -0.16 14.44 -87.18
N GLN A 123 -0.71 13.22 -87.21
CA GLN A 123 -0.54 12.33 -88.36
C GLN A 123 -1.17 12.91 -89.63
N GLU A 124 -2.34 13.55 -89.52
CA GLU A 124 -2.99 14.25 -90.64
C GLU A 124 -2.15 15.45 -91.14
N MET A 125 -1.58 16.24 -90.23
CA MET A 125 -0.67 17.34 -90.58
C MET A 125 0.60 16.85 -91.27
N ASP A 126 1.19 15.76 -90.79
CA ASP A 126 2.36 15.14 -91.42
C ASP A 126 2.02 14.65 -92.85
N GLN A 127 0.84 14.04 -93.05
CA GLN A 127 0.36 13.63 -94.37
C GLN A 127 0.16 14.82 -95.32
N LEU A 128 -0.52 15.88 -94.85
CA LEU A 128 -0.73 17.11 -95.64
C LEU A 128 0.60 17.79 -95.98
N SER A 129 1.58 17.79 -95.07
CA SER A 129 2.91 18.33 -95.34
C SER A 129 3.64 17.55 -96.43
N ALA A 130 3.51 16.22 -96.45
CA ALA A 130 4.09 15.36 -97.48
C ALA A 130 3.37 15.50 -98.84
N GLU A 131 2.07 15.77 -98.85
CA GLU A 131 1.33 16.13 -100.07
C GLU A 131 1.74 17.50 -100.59
N TYR A 132 1.89 18.49 -99.72
CA TYR A 132 2.36 19.81 -100.08
C TYR A 132 3.77 19.79 -100.67
N ALA A 133 4.68 19.00 -100.09
CA ALA A 133 6.02 18.79 -100.64
C ALA A 133 5.97 18.19 -102.05
N ARG A 134 5.10 17.20 -102.30
CA ARG A 134 4.88 16.64 -103.65
C ARG A 134 4.36 17.67 -104.64
N ILE A 135 3.43 18.54 -104.23
CA ILE A 135 2.92 19.62 -105.08
C ILE A 135 4.03 20.62 -105.43
N LEU A 136 4.91 20.95 -104.47
CA LEU A 136 6.07 21.80 -104.68
C LEU A 136 7.04 21.19 -105.71
N GLU A 137 7.35 19.90 -105.60
CA GLU A 137 8.20 19.20 -106.59
C GLU A 137 7.58 19.23 -107.99
N LEU A 138 6.27 19.00 -108.11
CA LEU A 138 5.51 19.12 -109.36
C LEU A 138 5.54 20.54 -109.92
N LYS A 139 5.44 21.55 -109.06
CA LYS A 139 5.56 22.97 -109.44
C LYS A 139 6.97 23.28 -109.96
N GLU A 140 8.01 22.83 -109.27
CA GLU A 140 9.40 23.03 -109.71
C GLU A 140 9.69 22.32 -111.03
N GLU A 141 9.15 21.12 -111.25
CA GLU A 141 9.26 20.42 -112.52
C GLU A 141 8.56 21.21 -113.64
N TYR A 142 7.36 21.73 -113.37
CA TYR A 142 6.63 22.59 -114.31
C TYR A 142 7.39 23.90 -114.61
N GLU A 143 7.94 24.56 -113.59
CA GLU A 143 8.78 25.75 -113.76
C GLU A 143 10.06 25.43 -114.50
N ARG A 144 10.70 24.28 -114.28
CA ARG A 144 11.86 23.82 -115.08
C ARG A 144 11.47 23.58 -116.53
N GLN A 145 10.29 23.05 -116.80
CA GLN A 145 9.77 22.91 -118.17
C GLN A 145 9.46 24.26 -118.82
N GLN A 146 8.91 25.21 -118.07
CA GLN A 146 8.66 26.57 -118.54
C GLN A 146 9.96 27.36 -118.73
N ASN A 147 10.95 27.21 -117.85
CA ASN A 147 12.26 27.84 -118.02
C ASN A 147 13.03 27.27 -119.21
N LYS A 148 12.91 25.97 -119.52
CA LYS A 148 13.43 25.41 -120.78
C LYS A 148 12.77 26.07 -121.99
N LYS A 149 11.45 26.26 -121.97
CA LYS A 149 10.69 26.99 -123.02
C LYS A 149 11.05 28.48 -123.09
N SER A 150 11.31 29.13 -121.96
CA SER A 150 11.77 30.53 -121.89
C SER A 150 13.23 30.69 -122.31
N GLN A 151 14.10 29.70 -122.10
CA GLN A 151 15.49 29.72 -122.60
C GLN A 151 15.57 29.60 -124.13
N GLU A 152 14.60 28.94 -124.78
CA GLU A 152 14.47 28.92 -126.25
C GLU A 152 13.99 30.27 -126.82
N GLN A 153 13.33 31.10 -126.02
CA GLN A 153 12.94 32.46 -126.36
C GLN A 153 13.74 33.46 -125.53
N GLY A 154 15.05 33.51 -125.78
CA GLY A 154 15.97 34.43 -125.11
C GLY A 154 15.54 35.89 -125.23
N ARG A 155 14.86 36.41 -124.22
CA ARG A 155 14.66 37.85 -124.00
C ARG A 155 14.60 38.14 -122.51
N SER A 156 15.58 38.90 -122.03
CA SER A 156 15.55 39.53 -120.72
C SER A 156 14.40 40.56 -120.71
N LEU A 157 13.41 40.35 -119.84
CA LEU A 157 12.18 41.14 -119.76
C LEU A 157 12.30 42.21 -118.67
N GLU A 158 12.56 43.46 -119.07
CA GLU A 158 12.10 44.62 -118.32
C GLU A 158 10.70 44.96 -118.84
N LEU A 159 9.71 45.04 -117.93
CA LEU A 159 8.31 45.13 -118.30
C LEU A 159 7.96 46.53 -118.82
N GLU A 160 7.43 46.60 -120.04
CA GLU A 160 6.85 47.81 -120.63
C GLU A 160 5.53 48.18 -119.92
N ASP A 161 5.11 49.45 -119.90
CA ASP A 161 3.93 49.92 -119.13
C ASP A 161 2.63 49.15 -119.45
N SER A 162 2.51 48.60 -120.67
CA SER A 162 1.40 47.72 -121.07
C SER A 162 1.42 46.36 -120.35
N GLN A 163 2.61 45.81 -120.10
CA GLN A 163 2.84 44.55 -119.40
C GLN A 163 2.70 44.71 -117.89
N LEU A 164 3.05 45.88 -117.35
CA LEU A 164 2.72 46.26 -115.97
C LEU A 164 1.20 46.34 -115.75
N ALA A 165 0.47 46.91 -116.70
CA ALA A 165 -1.00 46.94 -116.66
C ALA A 165 -1.61 45.53 -116.75
N GLU A 166 -1.06 44.67 -117.61
CA GLU A 166 -1.48 43.26 -117.70
C GLU A 166 -1.12 42.46 -116.43
N TYR A 167 0.05 42.71 -115.83
CA TYR A 167 0.45 42.15 -114.54
C TYR A 167 -0.48 42.62 -113.42
N HIS A 168 -0.84 43.90 -113.36
CA HIS A 168 -1.82 44.39 -112.39
C HIS A 168 -3.19 43.77 -112.59
N ARG A 169 -3.63 43.58 -113.84
CA ARG A 169 -4.88 42.89 -114.16
C ARG A 169 -4.84 41.41 -113.76
N LEU A 170 -3.74 40.71 -114.02
CA LEU A 170 -3.53 39.32 -113.61
C LEU A 170 -3.42 39.20 -112.08
N LYS A 171 -2.71 40.12 -111.43
CA LYS A 171 -2.61 40.23 -109.98
C LYS A 171 -3.97 40.48 -109.34
N GLN A 172 -4.83 41.27 -109.98
CA GLN A 172 -6.21 41.47 -109.54
C GLN A 172 -7.02 40.18 -109.68
N LYS A 173 -6.94 39.46 -110.81
CA LYS A 173 -7.60 38.15 -110.96
C LYS A 173 -7.08 37.11 -109.97
N VAL A 174 -5.77 37.07 -109.73
CA VAL A 174 -5.17 36.19 -108.71
C VAL A 174 -5.68 36.59 -107.33
N ALA A 175 -5.70 37.87 -106.99
CA ALA A 175 -6.26 38.36 -105.72
C ALA A 175 -7.74 38.01 -105.57
N GLU A 176 -8.54 38.08 -106.65
CA GLU A 176 -9.94 37.65 -106.67
C GLU A 176 -10.04 36.14 -106.41
N HIS A 177 -9.25 35.31 -107.08
CA HIS A 177 -9.23 33.86 -106.89
C HIS A 177 -8.63 33.41 -105.54
N THR A 178 -7.63 34.11 -105.03
CA THR A 178 -6.95 33.81 -103.75
C THR A 178 -7.60 34.50 -102.56
N SER A 179 -8.57 35.40 -102.77
CA SER A 179 -9.28 36.09 -101.69
C SER A 179 -9.88 35.10 -100.68
N HIS A 180 -10.47 34.00 -101.19
CA HIS A 180 -11.02 32.93 -100.36
C HIS A 180 -9.94 32.20 -99.56
N LEU A 181 -8.82 31.84 -100.20
CA LEU A 181 -7.68 31.19 -99.54
C LEU A 181 -7.02 32.11 -98.50
N SER A 182 -6.91 33.41 -98.78
CA SER A 182 -6.40 34.42 -97.84
C SER A 182 -7.32 34.55 -96.63
N ALA A 183 -8.64 34.58 -96.84
CA ALA A 183 -9.60 34.60 -95.74
C ALA A 183 -9.55 33.32 -94.90
N GLN A 184 -9.34 32.17 -95.53
CA GLN A 184 -9.12 30.90 -94.82
C GLN A 184 -7.81 30.92 -94.01
N LEU A 185 -6.72 31.43 -94.59
CA LEU A 185 -5.45 31.61 -93.87
C LEU A 185 -5.59 32.56 -92.68
N ASP A 186 -6.30 33.68 -92.84
CA ASP A 186 -6.56 34.61 -91.74
C ASP A 186 -7.40 33.96 -90.63
N SER A 187 -8.39 33.13 -91.00
CA SER A 187 -9.19 32.38 -90.01
C SER A 187 -8.35 31.34 -89.26
N LEU A 188 -7.53 30.55 -89.97
CA LEU A 188 -6.63 29.57 -89.36
C LEU A 188 -5.55 30.24 -88.52
N SER A 189 -5.04 31.41 -88.93
CA SER A 189 -4.06 32.17 -88.15
C SER A 189 -4.66 32.64 -86.82
N ARG A 190 -5.92 33.13 -86.83
CA ARG A 190 -6.60 33.50 -85.59
C ARG A 190 -6.85 32.29 -84.69
N GLU A 191 -7.31 31.19 -85.25
CA GLU A 191 -7.48 29.94 -84.50
C GLU A 191 -6.15 29.45 -83.90
N TYR A 192 -5.05 29.54 -84.65
CA TYR A 192 -3.72 29.22 -84.16
C TYR A 192 -3.29 30.12 -83.00
N ASP A 193 -3.47 31.43 -83.13
CA ASP A 193 -3.13 32.39 -82.07
C ASP A 193 -3.97 32.14 -80.79
N GLU A 194 -5.27 31.86 -80.94
CA GLU A 194 -6.15 31.48 -79.83
C GLU A 194 -5.69 30.20 -79.11
N GLN A 195 -5.31 29.16 -79.87
CA GLN A 195 -4.78 27.92 -79.30
C GLN A 195 -3.42 28.12 -78.63
N LYS A 196 -2.58 28.98 -79.19
CA LYS A 196 -1.29 29.35 -78.61
C LYS A 196 -1.47 30.07 -77.28
N ASP A 197 -2.34 31.07 -77.22
CA ASP A 197 -2.65 31.79 -75.98
C ASP A 197 -3.21 30.85 -74.89
N LEU A 198 -4.05 29.88 -75.30
CA LEU A 198 -4.54 28.85 -74.40
C LEU A 198 -3.41 27.94 -73.89
N SER A 199 -2.49 27.51 -74.76
CA SER A 199 -1.33 26.72 -74.40
C SER A 199 -0.43 27.45 -73.41
N ASP A 200 -0.08 28.71 -73.69
CA ASP A 200 0.74 29.55 -72.81
C ASP A 200 0.06 29.77 -71.45
N GLY A 201 -1.27 29.90 -71.44
CA GLY A 201 -2.06 29.98 -70.20
C GLY A 201 -2.03 28.68 -69.38
N LEU A 202 -2.07 27.52 -70.04
CA LEU A 202 -1.94 26.22 -69.39
C LEU A 202 -0.52 25.99 -68.87
N GLU A 203 0.51 26.41 -69.59
CA GLU A 203 1.90 26.34 -69.14
C GLU A 203 2.13 27.17 -67.88
N ARG A 204 1.64 28.42 -67.83
CA ARG A 204 1.71 29.26 -66.62
C ARG A 204 1.04 28.59 -65.42
N ARG A 205 -0.16 28.02 -65.60
CA ARG A 205 -0.86 27.27 -64.54
C ARG A 205 -0.10 26.03 -64.10
N LYS A 206 0.53 25.33 -65.05
CA LYS A 206 1.37 24.17 -64.73
C LYS A 206 2.55 24.60 -63.87
N GLU A 207 3.26 25.66 -64.22
CA GLU A 207 4.38 26.19 -63.44
C GLU A 207 3.94 26.65 -62.03
N GLU A 208 2.79 27.32 -61.91
CA GLU A 208 2.21 27.70 -60.62
C GLU A 208 1.95 26.47 -59.72
N ILE A 209 1.34 25.41 -60.29
CA ILE A 209 1.08 24.16 -59.57
C ILE A 209 2.37 23.45 -59.20
N GLU A 210 3.36 23.40 -60.10
CA GLU A 210 4.67 22.81 -59.83
C GLU A 210 5.42 23.54 -58.71
N ASN A 211 5.36 24.88 -58.70
CA ASN A 211 5.95 25.69 -57.63
C ASN A 211 5.23 25.44 -56.28
N SER A 212 3.90 25.39 -56.29
CA SER A 212 3.12 25.05 -55.10
C SER A 212 3.43 23.65 -54.58
N LEU A 213 3.57 22.67 -55.47
CA LEU A 213 3.98 21.31 -55.12
C LEU A 213 5.37 21.27 -54.49
N ARG A 214 6.34 22.02 -55.04
CA ARG A 214 7.69 22.12 -54.46
C ARG A 214 7.67 22.69 -53.04
N LEU A 215 6.89 23.75 -52.80
CA LEU A 215 6.74 24.34 -51.46
C LEU A 215 6.12 23.33 -50.48
N LYS A 216 5.07 22.62 -50.89
CA LYS A 216 4.45 21.57 -50.06
C LYS A 216 5.39 20.40 -49.81
N GLN A 217 6.23 20.04 -50.77
CA GLN A 217 7.26 19.03 -50.57
C GLN A 217 8.29 19.46 -49.53
N THR A 218 8.71 20.73 -49.52
CA THR A 218 9.64 21.25 -48.50
C THR A 218 8.99 21.29 -47.11
N GLU A 219 7.74 21.74 -47.00
CA GLU A 219 6.98 21.72 -45.74
C GLU A 219 6.85 20.29 -45.18
N MET A 220 6.54 19.32 -46.06
CA MET A 220 6.42 17.91 -45.67
C MET A 220 7.74 17.35 -45.16
N ASN A 221 8.85 17.63 -45.85
CA ASN A 221 10.18 17.18 -45.44
C ASN A 221 10.59 17.77 -44.07
N ASP A 222 10.27 19.03 -43.81
CA ASP A 222 10.58 19.67 -42.52
C ASP A 222 9.72 19.12 -41.39
N ASN A 223 8.44 18.86 -41.64
CA ASN A 223 7.56 18.18 -40.70
C ASN A 223 8.01 16.75 -40.43
N GLN A 224 8.51 16.04 -41.45
CA GLN A 224 9.06 14.70 -41.30
C GLN A 224 10.33 14.70 -40.42
N LYS A 225 11.23 15.67 -40.59
CA LYS A 225 12.39 15.86 -39.70
C LYS A 225 11.98 16.19 -38.27
N ARG A 226 10.94 17.02 -38.09
CA ARG A 226 10.40 17.32 -36.75
C ARG A 226 9.83 16.07 -36.09
N LEU A 227 9.08 15.27 -36.84
CA LEU A 227 8.52 14.02 -36.36
C LEU A 227 9.63 13.05 -35.95
N GLN A 228 10.68 12.91 -36.77
CA GLN A 228 11.84 12.09 -36.43
C GLN A 228 12.50 12.54 -35.11
N LYS A 229 12.74 13.84 -34.92
CA LYS A 229 13.31 14.37 -33.66
C LYS A 229 12.42 14.10 -32.45
N LEU A 230 11.11 14.21 -32.61
CA LEU A 230 10.15 13.88 -31.55
C LEU A 230 10.18 12.38 -31.22
N THR A 231 10.26 11.52 -32.23
CA THR A 231 10.41 10.07 -32.04
C THR A 231 11.70 9.75 -31.29
N GLU A 232 12.84 10.32 -31.69
CA GLU A 232 14.12 10.15 -31.01
C GLU A 232 14.08 10.62 -29.55
N PHE A 233 13.37 11.73 -29.26
CA PHE A 233 13.16 12.24 -27.90
C PHE A 233 12.24 11.33 -27.05
N ILE A 234 11.20 10.77 -27.66
CA ILE A 234 10.34 9.79 -26.98
C ILE A 234 11.14 8.53 -26.65
N GLU A 235 11.97 8.05 -27.58
CA GLU A 235 12.83 6.89 -27.38
C GLU A 235 13.91 7.13 -26.31
N SER A 236 14.52 8.32 -26.26
CA SER A 236 15.44 8.67 -25.17
C SER A 236 14.71 8.75 -23.83
N SER A 237 13.51 9.32 -23.81
CA SER A 237 12.68 9.42 -22.60
C SER A 237 12.26 8.04 -22.08
N HIS A 238 11.86 7.13 -22.98
CA HIS A 238 11.56 5.73 -22.61
C HIS A 238 12.80 5.01 -22.04
N ARG A 239 13.99 5.24 -22.59
CA ARG A 239 15.25 4.69 -22.04
C ARG A 239 15.52 5.22 -20.64
N SER A 240 15.42 6.53 -20.42
CA SER A 240 15.60 7.11 -19.08
C SER A 240 14.55 6.62 -18.08
N ILE A 241 13.29 6.43 -18.50
CA ILE A 241 12.27 5.83 -17.64
C ILE A 241 12.64 4.40 -17.27
N ALA A 242 13.08 3.58 -18.24
CA ALA A 242 13.48 2.20 -17.98
C ALA A 242 14.67 2.12 -17.00
N GLU A 243 15.68 2.99 -17.17
CA GLU A 243 16.82 3.10 -16.24
C GLU A 243 16.35 3.49 -14.84
N LEU A 244 15.50 4.51 -14.72
CA LEU A 244 14.95 4.94 -13.42
C LEU A 244 14.13 3.84 -12.75
N THR A 245 13.28 3.13 -13.48
CA THR A 245 12.51 2.00 -12.95
C THR A 245 13.41 0.86 -12.47
N GLU A 246 14.53 0.61 -13.14
CA GLU A 246 15.49 -0.40 -12.69
C GLU A 246 16.21 0.05 -11.40
N THR A 247 16.60 1.33 -11.32
CA THR A 247 17.19 1.87 -10.08
C THR A 247 16.19 1.87 -8.92
N GLU A 248 14.91 2.15 -9.18
CA GLU A 248 13.83 2.08 -8.19
C GLU A 248 13.69 0.66 -7.63
N LYS A 249 13.71 -0.36 -8.49
CA LYS A 249 13.66 -1.76 -8.05
C LYS A 249 14.86 -2.13 -7.18
N SER A 250 16.07 -1.77 -7.60
CA SER A 250 17.28 -2.03 -6.82
C SER A 250 17.22 -1.38 -5.44
N ILE A 251 16.77 -0.13 -5.35
CA ILE A 251 16.61 0.57 -4.07
C ILE A 251 15.49 -0.07 -3.23
N SER A 252 14.39 -0.47 -3.86
CA SER A 252 13.30 -1.16 -3.17
C SER A 252 13.77 -2.48 -2.55
N GLU A 253 14.59 -3.26 -3.26
CA GLU A 253 15.19 -4.49 -2.73
C GLU A 253 16.14 -4.20 -1.57
N GLU A 254 16.97 -3.15 -1.66
CA GLU A 254 17.84 -2.72 -0.56
C GLU A 254 17.05 -2.28 0.68
N VAL A 255 15.95 -1.54 0.49
CA VAL A 255 15.06 -1.12 1.58
C VAL A 255 14.38 -2.32 2.23
N GLU A 256 13.93 -3.30 1.44
CA GLU A 256 13.33 -4.51 1.97
C GLU A 256 14.33 -5.35 2.78
N MET A 257 15.57 -5.48 2.28
CA MET A 257 16.64 -6.14 3.04
C MET A 257 16.97 -5.39 4.34
N ALA A 258 17.03 -4.06 4.31
CA ALA A 258 17.26 -3.25 5.50
C ALA A 258 16.11 -3.39 6.51
N ALA A 259 14.86 -3.43 6.05
CA ALA A 259 13.69 -3.65 6.90
C ALA A 259 13.73 -5.02 7.59
N ARG A 260 14.02 -6.10 6.85
CA ARG A 260 14.22 -7.44 7.42
C ARG A 260 15.34 -7.44 8.46
N ARG A 261 16.45 -6.73 8.19
CA ARG A 261 17.56 -6.61 9.13
C ARG A 261 17.17 -5.88 10.42
N ILE A 262 16.31 -4.86 10.33
CA ILE A 262 15.77 -4.16 11.50
C ILE A 262 14.88 -5.12 12.31
N GLU A 263 14.03 -5.91 11.66
CA GLU A 263 13.18 -6.90 12.33
C GLU A 263 14.01 -7.98 13.05
N GLU A 264 15.06 -8.50 12.41
CA GLU A 264 16.01 -9.43 13.03
C GLU A 264 16.64 -8.84 14.30
N ILE A 265 17.17 -7.61 14.20
CA ILE A 265 17.81 -6.93 15.34
C ILE A 265 16.82 -6.66 16.46
N ASN A 266 15.57 -6.29 16.13
CA ASN A 266 14.53 -6.07 17.13
C ASN A 266 14.16 -7.39 17.83
N ALA A 267 14.05 -8.50 17.10
CA ALA A 267 13.81 -9.81 17.68
C ALA A 267 14.96 -10.27 18.59
N GLU A 268 16.21 -10.04 18.18
CA GLU A 268 17.39 -10.28 19.02
C GLU A 268 17.34 -9.42 20.29
N LEU A 269 16.99 -8.14 20.18
CA LEU A 269 16.84 -7.22 21.30
C LEU A 269 15.74 -7.69 22.28
N GLU A 270 14.57 -8.09 21.77
CA GLU A 270 13.48 -8.63 22.57
C GLU A 270 13.90 -9.90 23.32
N SER A 271 14.61 -10.82 22.65
CA SER A 271 15.16 -12.02 23.29
C SER A 271 16.13 -11.66 24.43
N VAL A 272 17.03 -10.71 24.21
CA VAL A 272 17.95 -10.23 25.26
C VAL A 272 17.19 -9.59 26.42
N ILE A 273 16.15 -8.80 26.15
CA ILE A 273 15.29 -8.21 27.18
C ILE A 273 14.58 -9.30 28.00
N CYS A 274 14.04 -10.33 27.35
CA CYS A 274 13.43 -11.48 28.02
C CYS A 274 14.43 -12.20 28.93
N GLN A 275 15.63 -12.49 28.44
CA GLN A 275 16.69 -13.12 29.24
C GLN A 275 17.09 -12.28 30.45
N ILE A 276 17.20 -10.95 30.28
CA ILE A 276 17.46 -10.03 31.40
C ILE A 276 16.29 -10.06 32.40
N GLY A 277 15.05 -10.10 31.91
CA GLY A 277 13.84 -10.21 32.72
C GLY A 277 13.83 -11.48 33.57
N GLU A 278 14.06 -12.63 32.95
CA GLU A 278 14.13 -13.95 33.60
C GLU A 278 15.25 -13.99 34.65
N ALA A 279 16.47 -13.58 34.28
CA ALA A 279 17.60 -13.55 35.20
C ALA A 279 17.35 -12.62 36.41
N LYS A 280 16.60 -11.53 36.21
CA LYS A 280 16.22 -10.62 37.30
C LYS A 280 15.19 -11.26 38.23
N VAL A 281 14.19 -11.96 37.69
CA VAL A 281 13.18 -12.68 38.49
C VAL A 281 13.82 -13.83 39.26
N GLU A 282 14.66 -14.64 38.62
CA GLU A 282 15.33 -15.79 39.24
C GLU A 282 16.21 -15.37 40.42
N ARG A 283 16.97 -14.27 40.28
CA ARG A 283 17.77 -13.71 41.40
C ARG A 283 16.91 -13.30 42.59
N HIS A 284 15.74 -12.69 42.35
CA HIS A 284 14.87 -12.21 43.43
C HIS A 284 14.04 -13.33 44.08
N GLU A 285 13.56 -14.29 43.31
CA GLU A 285 12.77 -15.43 43.83
C GLU A 285 13.65 -16.46 44.54
N SER A 286 14.80 -16.83 43.97
CA SER A 286 15.71 -17.83 44.55
C SER A 286 16.27 -17.37 45.92
N SER A 287 16.67 -16.10 46.03
CA SER A 287 17.18 -15.56 47.31
C SER A 287 16.12 -15.51 48.41
N ARG A 288 14.87 -15.19 48.07
CA ARG A 288 13.75 -15.18 49.04
C ARG A 288 13.34 -16.59 49.43
N ALA A 289 13.25 -17.50 48.46
CA ALA A 289 12.88 -18.89 48.71
C ALA A 289 13.91 -19.62 49.61
N ALA A 290 15.20 -19.40 49.38
CA ALA A 290 16.28 -20.02 50.17
C ALA A 290 16.26 -19.57 51.64
N LYS A 291 16.13 -18.26 51.91
CA LYS A 291 16.04 -17.73 53.28
C LYS A 291 14.80 -18.22 54.03
N LYS A 292 13.67 -18.35 53.34
CA LYS A 292 12.44 -18.91 53.90
C LYS A 292 12.59 -20.39 54.26
N GLN A 293 13.28 -21.16 53.43
CA GLN A 293 13.56 -22.57 53.70
C GLN A 293 14.45 -22.74 54.95
N GLU A 294 15.51 -21.94 55.07
CA GLU A 294 16.42 -21.95 56.22
C GLU A 294 15.68 -21.61 57.53
N LEU A 295 14.77 -20.64 57.50
CA LEU A 295 13.92 -20.32 58.65
C LEU A 295 13.06 -21.50 59.09
N ILE A 296 12.40 -22.16 58.14
CA ILE A 296 11.52 -23.29 58.44
C ILE A 296 12.34 -24.43 59.07
N GLU A 297 13.57 -24.65 58.62
CA GLU A 297 14.47 -25.64 59.22
C GLU A 297 14.89 -25.25 60.65
N ASN A 298 15.16 -23.97 60.90
CA ASN A 298 15.46 -23.48 62.25
C ASN A 298 14.26 -23.58 63.20
N LEU A 299 13.05 -23.27 62.73
CA LEU A 299 11.81 -23.42 63.51
C LEU A 299 11.55 -24.89 63.88
N LYS A 300 11.78 -25.82 62.94
CA LYS A 300 11.68 -27.27 63.19
C LYS A 300 12.69 -27.74 64.24
N ARG A 301 13.89 -27.15 64.28
CA ARG A 301 14.93 -27.50 65.26
C ARG A 301 14.57 -27.05 66.69
N LEU A 302 13.91 -25.90 66.82
CA LEU A 302 13.62 -25.28 68.12
C LEU A 302 12.29 -25.73 68.73
N PHE A 303 11.30 -26.07 67.89
CA PHE A 303 9.95 -26.43 68.35
C PHE A 303 9.52 -27.80 67.79
N ALA A 304 9.54 -28.83 68.64
CA ALA A 304 9.16 -30.19 68.26
C ALA A 304 7.66 -30.37 67.90
N GLY A 305 6.80 -29.38 68.21
CA GLY A 305 5.36 -29.38 67.89
C GLY A 305 4.99 -28.74 66.55
N VAL A 306 5.98 -28.42 65.71
CA VAL A 306 5.76 -28.12 64.29
C VAL A 306 5.68 -29.47 63.58
N VAL A 307 4.56 -29.74 62.90
CA VAL A 307 4.23 -31.06 62.36
C VAL A 307 5.38 -31.55 61.47
N SER A 308 6.15 -32.47 62.02
CA SER A 308 7.19 -33.21 61.36
C SER A 308 6.72 -34.66 61.37
N LYS A 309 6.81 -35.35 60.22
CA LYS A 309 6.52 -36.80 60.18
C LYS A 309 7.43 -37.47 61.21
N GLN A 310 6.89 -37.87 62.36
CA GLN A 310 7.51 -38.89 63.19
C GLN A 310 7.30 -40.20 62.44
N CYS A 311 8.37 -40.69 61.82
CA CYS A 311 8.43 -42.05 61.30
C CYS A 311 8.25 -43.01 62.48
N TYR A 312 7.01 -43.45 62.74
CA TYR A 312 6.76 -44.49 63.73
C TYR A 312 7.29 -45.81 63.18
N ASN A 313 8.37 -46.25 63.81
CA ASN A 313 9.12 -47.44 63.51
C ASN A 313 8.23 -48.68 63.79
N ARG A 314 7.58 -49.25 62.75
CA ARG A 314 7.00 -50.59 62.88
C ARG A 314 8.12 -51.60 62.68
N ARG A 315 8.62 -52.12 63.80
CA ARG A 315 9.52 -53.27 63.87
C ARG A 315 9.05 -54.37 62.92
N ASN A 316 9.83 -54.68 61.88
CA ASN A 316 10.31 -56.03 61.65
C ASN A 316 11.38 -56.05 60.55
N SER A 317 12.57 -56.45 60.99
CA SER A 317 13.62 -57.22 60.33
C SER A 317 13.93 -56.97 58.85
N HIS A 318 15.19 -56.58 58.63
CA HIS A 318 16.02 -57.03 57.51
C HIS A 318 15.79 -56.41 56.12
N PHE A 319 16.05 -55.10 55.97
CA PHE A 319 16.85 -54.61 54.84
C PHE A 319 17.37 -53.20 55.15
N PHE A 320 18.55 -53.16 55.75
CA PHE A 320 19.22 -51.95 56.22
C PHE A 320 20.09 -51.39 55.08
N LEU A 321 20.10 -50.05 54.94
CA LEU A 321 21.12 -49.17 54.31
C LEU A 321 20.87 -48.39 53.01
N PHE A 322 19.70 -48.39 52.35
CA PHE A 322 19.55 -47.58 51.12
C PHE A 322 18.38 -46.59 51.05
N THR A 323 17.74 -46.26 52.16
CA THR A 323 16.68 -45.23 52.17
C THR A 323 16.81 -44.31 53.38
N PHE A 324 17.91 -43.55 53.46
CA PHE A 324 18.13 -42.58 54.55
C PHE A 324 18.30 -41.13 54.08
N VAL A 325 17.99 -40.81 52.81
CA VAL A 325 18.31 -39.48 52.24
C VAL A 325 17.10 -38.67 51.75
N THR A 326 15.88 -39.21 51.72
CA THR A 326 14.74 -38.45 51.16
C THR A 326 13.47 -38.54 52.00
N CYS A 327 13.46 -38.00 53.22
CA CYS A 327 12.18 -37.74 53.91
C CYS A 327 12.25 -36.62 54.97
N GLN A 328 12.93 -35.51 54.66
CA GLN A 328 13.10 -34.39 55.60
C GLN A 328 12.46 -33.09 55.08
N LYS A 329 11.26 -33.15 54.49
CA LYS A 329 10.56 -31.97 53.95
C LYS A 329 9.09 -31.88 54.37
N HIS A 330 8.80 -31.70 55.64
CA HIS A 330 7.41 -31.38 56.03
C HIS A 330 7.38 -30.28 57.09
N GLY A 331 6.82 -29.14 56.72
CA GLY A 331 6.41 -28.04 57.62
C GLY A 331 5.33 -27.14 57.00
N ARG A 332 5.30 -27.03 55.67
CA ARG A 332 4.27 -26.28 54.91
C ARG A 332 3.17 -27.19 54.38
N LEU A 333 1.98 -26.62 54.17
CA LEU A 333 0.82 -27.34 53.65
C LEU A 333 1.07 -27.93 52.25
N MET A 334 1.74 -27.21 51.34
CA MET A 334 2.11 -27.71 50.01
C MET A 334 2.96 -28.99 50.06
N GLU A 335 3.82 -29.13 51.06
CA GLU A 335 4.72 -30.29 51.18
C GLU A 335 3.98 -31.55 51.66
N MET A 336 2.80 -31.38 52.30
CA MET A 336 1.97 -32.47 52.83
C MET A 336 0.83 -32.89 51.90
N CYS A 337 0.66 -32.18 50.78
CA CYS A 337 -0.45 -32.37 49.84
C CYS A 337 0.11 -32.62 48.44
N GLN A 338 -0.30 -33.73 47.80
CA GLN A 338 0.00 -33.99 46.40
C GLN A 338 -1.29 -34.00 45.58
N PRO A 339 -1.33 -33.30 44.43
CA PRO A 339 -2.44 -33.41 43.50
C PRO A 339 -2.50 -34.82 42.93
N SER A 340 -3.70 -35.36 42.75
CA SER A 340 -3.89 -36.69 42.14
C SER A 340 -3.41 -36.74 40.69
N HIS A 341 -3.52 -35.62 39.96
CA HIS A 341 -3.05 -35.48 38.59
C HIS A 341 -2.49 -34.08 38.34
N ARG A 342 -1.44 -33.99 37.49
CA ARG A 342 -0.74 -32.74 37.16
C ARG A 342 -1.66 -31.65 36.59
N ARG A 343 -2.70 -32.05 35.84
CA ARG A 343 -3.74 -31.15 35.29
C ARG A 343 -4.39 -30.22 36.33
N TYR A 344 -4.49 -30.68 37.58
CA TYR A 344 -5.15 -29.92 38.66
C TYR A 344 -4.19 -29.02 39.44
N GLN A 345 -2.88 -29.07 39.17
CA GLN A 345 -1.86 -28.37 39.94
C GLN A 345 -2.06 -26.84 39.94
N ILE A 346 -2.43 -26.27 38.79
CA ILE A 346 -2.70 -24.84 38.63
C ILE A 346 -3.94 -24.45 39.44
N ALA A 347 -5.03 -25.21 39.31
CA ALA A 347 -6.25 -24.98 40.07
C ALA A 347 -6.01 -25.08 41.58
N ILE A 348 -5.30 -26.11 42.04
CA ILE A 348 -5.00 -26.32 43.47
C ILE A 348 -4.16 -25.17 44.04
N THR A 349 -3.12 -24.74 43.31
CA THR A 349 -2.30 -23.58 43.71
C THR A 349 -3.15 -22.33 43.87
N LYS A 350 -4.13 -22.13 42.97
CA LYS A 350 -5.06 -21.00 43.03
C LYS A 350 -6.06 -21.11 44.19
N VAL A 351 -6.55 -22.32 44.50
CA VAL A 351 -7.48 -22.56 45.62
C VAL A 351 -6.80 -22.29 46.96
N LEU A 352 -5.61 -22.87 47.15
CA LEU A 352 -4.84 -22.80 48.39
C LEU A 352 -4.29 -21.40 48.63
N GLY A 353 -3.82 -20.72 47.57
CA GLY A 353 -3.38 -19.33 47.63
C GLY A 353 -2.40 -19.07 48.79
N LYS A 354 -2.77 -18.18 49.71
CA LYS A 354 -1.96 -17.84 50.90
C LYS A 354 -1.71 -19.01 51.87
N TYR A 355 -2.57 -20.03 51.84
CA TYR A 355 -2.44 -21.21 52.72
C TYR A 355 -1.49 -22.25 52.14
N MET A 356 -1.02 -22.07 50.90
CA MET A 356 -0.07 -22.97 50.25
C MET A 356 1.27 -23.03 51.00
N ASP A 357 1.77 -21.87 51.43
CA ASP A 357 2.95 -21.72 52.30
C ASP A 357 2.61 -21.78 53.80
N GLY A 358 1.36 -22.09 54.16
CA GLY A 358 0.92 -22.12 55.57
C GLY A 358 1.65 -23.20 56.37
N ILE A 359 2.22 -22.82 57.52
CA ILE A 359 2.95 -23.73 58.41
C ILE A 359 1.96 -24.43 59.34
N VAL A 360 1.92 -25.76 59.30
CA VAL A 360 1.00 -26.55 60.13
C VAL A 360 1.65 -26.85 61.50
N CYS A 361 0.95 -26.51 62.57
CA CYS A 361 1.39 -26.72 63.96
C CYS A 361 0.38 -27.57 64.72
N ASP A 362 0.83 -28.30 65.74
CA ASP A 362 -0.08 -29.12 66.56
C ASP A 362 -1.03 -28.24 67.39
N SER A 363 -0.47 -27.27 68.13
CA SER A 363 -1.21 -26.46 69.10
C SER A 363 -1.06 -24.95 68.88
N GLU A 364 -2.04 -24.18 69.35
CA GLU A 364 -2.01 -22.70 69.31
C GLU A 364 -0.82 -22.13 70.09
N LYS A 365 -0.42 -22.78 71.19
CA LYS A 365 0.74 -22.37 72.00
C LYS A 365 2.03 -22.40 71.19
N THR A 366 2.27 -23.50 70.46
CA THR A 366 3.45 -23.65 69.59
C THR A 366 3.46 -22.60 68.48
N ALA A 367 2.30 -22.32 67.87
CA ALA A 367 2.20 -21.28 66.85
C ALA A 367 2.57 -19.89 67.43
N LYS A 368 2.11 -19.54 68.63
CA LYS A 368 2.47 -18.28 69.31
C LYS A 368 3.96 -18.19 69.61
N ASP A 369 4.56 -19.27 70.09
CA ASP A 369 6.00 -19.33 70.40
C ASP A 369 6.85 -19.19 69.11
N CYS A 370 6.45 -19.84 68.02
CA CYS A 370 7.09 -19.67 66.70
C CYS A 370 6.97 -18.24 66.17
N ILE A 371 5.79 -17.62 66.29
CA ILE A 371 5.57 -16.22 65.88
C ILE A 371 6.44 -15.27 66.71
N GLN A 372 6.56 -15.51 68.02
CA GLN A 372 7.40 -14.69 68.89
C GLN A 372 8.88 -14.80 68.50
N TYR A 373 9.35 -16.02 68.25
CA TYR A 373 10.71 -16.24 67.74
C TYR A 373 10.96 -15.54 66.39
N MET A 374 9.99 -15.58 65.47
CA MET A 374 10.09 -14.89 64.17
C MET A 374 10.14 -13.36 64.32
N LYS A 375 9.40 -12.80 65.29
CA LYS A 375 9.45 -11.37 65.61
C LYS A 375 10.81 -10.96 66.18
N ASP A 376 11.39 -11.79 67.05
CA ASP A 376 12.70 -11.54 67.65
C ASP A 376 13.81 -11.56 66.58
N GLN A 377 13.69 -12.45 65.58
CA GLN A 377 14.58 -12.51 64.42
C GLN A 377 14.26 -11.49 63.32
N ARG A 378 13.25 -10.62 63.52
CA ARG A 378 12.77 -9.58 62.57
C ARG A 378 12.42 -10.12 61.19
N ILE A 379 11.79 -11.30 61.15
CA ILE A 379 11.42 -11.96 59.89
C ILE A 379 10.00 -11.56 59.48
N GLU A 380 9.72 -11.60 58.17
CA GLU A 380 8.39 -11.32 57.62
C GLU A 380 7.31 -12.25 58.21
N PRO A 381 6.08 -11.75 58.41
CA PRO A 381 5.01 -12.53 59.00
C PRO A 381 4.55 -13.67 58.07
N GLU A 382 4.48 -14.89 58.61
CA GLU A 382 3.98 -16.08 57.92
C GLU A 382 2.66 -16.58 58.53
N THR A 383 1.92 -17.40 57.77
CA THR A 383 0.63 -17.94 58.22
C THR A 383 0.83 -19.28 58.92
N PHE A 384 0.39 -19.36 60.18
CA PHE A 384 0.38 -20.60 60.97
C PHE A 384 -1.02 -21.20 61.05
N LEU A 385 -1.11 -22.52 60.97
CA LEU A 385 -2.34 -23.31 61.03
C LEU A 385 -2.26 -24.28 62.23
N PRO A 386 -2.71 -23.87 63.42
CA PRO A 386 -2.71 -24.72 64.61
C PRO A 386 -3.87 -25.72 64.58
N LEU A 387 -3.58 -27.02 64.60
CA LEU A 387 -4.56 -28.09 64.41
C LEU A 387 -5.58 -28.19 65.55
N ASP A 388 -5.16 -27.95 66.81
CA ASP A 388 -6.04 -27.97 67.98
C ASP A 388 -7.16 -26.93 67.88
N PHE A 389 -6.82 -25.69 67.50
CA PHE A 389 -7.74 -24.54 67.48
C PHE A 389 -8.38 -24.29 66.11
N LEU A 390 -8.01 -25.05 65.08
CA LEU A 390 -8.54 -24.82 63.74
C LEU A 390 -10.04 -25.11 63.70
N ASP A 391 -10.85 -24.07 63.46
CA ASP A 391 -12.28 -24.20 63.22
C ASP A 391 -12.54 -24.52 61.75
N VAL A 392 -13.06 -25.71 61.49
CA VAL A 392 -13.22 -26.25 60.14
C VAL A 392 -14.69 -26.51 59.89
N LYS A 393 -15.22 -25.87 58.85
CA LYS A 393 -16.58 -26.16 58.38
C LYS A 393 -16.62 -27.54 57.74
N PRO A 394 -17.63 -28.39 58.06
CA PRO A 394 -17.79 -29.67 57.39
C PRO A 394 -17.99 -29.46 55.89
N VAL A 395 -17.44 -30.37 55.08
CA VAL A 395 -17.61 -30.31 53.62
C VAL A 395 -19.04 -30.72 53.29
N ASP A 396 -19.71 -29.95 52.44
CA ASP A 396 -21.07 -30.28 51.99
C ASP A 396 -21.04 -31.47 51.02
N GLU A 397 -21.46 -32.65 51.48
CA GLU A 397 -21.50 -33.87 50.66
C GLU A 397 -22.42 -33.76 49.44
N LYS A 398 -23.45 -32.92 49.52
CA LYS A 398 -24.37 -32.59 48.40
C LYS A 398 -23.65 -32.03 47.18
N LEU A 399 -22.46 -31.45 47.36
CA LEU A 399 -21.65 -30.93 46.26
C LEU A 399 -20.93 -32.02 45.45
N ARG A 400 -20.87 -33.26 45.97
CA ARG A 400 -20.36 -34.43 45.24
C ARG A 400 -21.37 -35.00 44.25
N GLU A 401 -22.66 -34.70 44.42
CA GLU A 401 -23.77 -35.24 43.62
C GLU A 401 -24.06 -34.41 42.36
N ILE A 402 -23.33 -33.30 42.15
CA ILE A 402 -23.49 -32.43 40.99
C ILE A 402 -22.87 -33.12 39.76
N ASN A 403 -23.72 -33.77 38.96
CA ASN A 403 -23.33 -34.46 37.73
C ASN A 403 -23.55 -33.63 36.45
N ASP A 404 -24.21 -32.49 36.55
CA ASP A 404 -24.49 -31.58 35.44
C ASP A 404 -24.02 -30.15 35.81
N PRO A 405 -23.00 -29.57 35.15
CA PRO A 405 -22.21 -30.04 34.00
C PRO A 405 -21.18 -31.16 34.32
N PRO A 406 -20.63 -31.86 33.31
CA PRO A 406 -19.66 -32.94 33.51
C PRO A 406 -18.30 -32.46 34.07
N ASN A 407 -17.59 -33.37 34.74
CA ASN A 407 -16.23 -33.19 35.28
C ASN A 407 -16.07 -32.15 36.41
N VAL A 408 -17.13 -31.90 37.19
CA VAL A 408 -17.08 -31.05 38.38
C VAL A 408 -16.69 -31.89 39.60
N HIS A 409 -15.60 -31.52 40.28
CA HIS A 409 -15.10 -32.26 41.45
C HIS A 409 -14.77 -31.31 42.61
N LEU A 410 -14.95 -31.77 43.84
CA LEU A 410 -14.47 -31.06 45.03
C LEU A 410 -12.93 -31.06 45.06
N VAL A 411 -12.33 -29.91 45.33
CA VAL A 411 -10.86 -29.76 45.37
C VAL A 411 -10.23 -30.73 46.38
N ILE A 412 -10.90 -30.97 47.51
CA ILE A 412 -10.39 -31.85 48.57
C ILE A 412 -10.24 -33.30 48.12
N ASP A 413 -11.06 -33.77 47.18
CA ASP A 413 -11.02 -35.15 46.67
C ASP A 413 -9.96 -35.32 45.58
N VAL A 414 -9.57 -34.22 44.95
CA VAL A 414 -8.50 -34.17 43.95
C VAL A 414 -7.10 -34.11 44.61
N ILE A 415 -7.03 -33.82 45.91
CA ILE A 415 -5.79 -33.72 46.66
C ILE A 415 -5.60 -34.96 47.53
N THR A 416 -4.51 -35.68 47.32
CA THR A 416 -4.03 -36.73 48.23
C THR A 416 -3.20 -36.11 49.35
N CYS A 417 -3.59 -36.33 50.61
CA CYS A 417 -2.86 -35.92 51.80
C CYS A 417 -2.33 -37.11 52.58
N ASP A 418 -1.05 -37.05 52.96
CA ASP A 418 -0.39 -38.00 53.86
C ASP A 418 0.54 -37.20 54.79
N PRO A 419 0.23 -36.95 56.08
CA PRO A 419 -0.60 -37.72 57.02
C PRO A 419 -2.04 -37.21 57.26
N VAL A 420 -2.89 -38.06 57.85
CA VAL A 420 -4.33 -37.76 58.19
C VAL A 420 -4.50 -36.49 59.03
N ILE A 421 -3.49 -36.16 59.84
CA ILE A 421 -3.46 -34.99 60.71
C ILE A 421 -3.57 -33.68 59.90
N ALA A 422 -2.95 -33.62 58.72
CA ALA A 422 -3.00 -32.45 57.84
C ALA A 422 -4.34 -32.29 57.11
N LYS A 423 -5.23 -33.30 57.14
CA LYS A 423 -6.54 -33.25 56.48
C LYS A 423 -7.43 -32.15 57.06
N LYS A 424 -7.33 -31.89 58.37
CA LYS A 424 -8.05 -30.78 59.03
C LYS A 424 -7.60 -29.42 58.49
N ALA A 425 -6.29 -29.24 58.30
CA ALA A 425 -5.71 -28.03 57.71
C ALA A 425 -6.07 -27.87 56.23
N LEU A 426 -6.09 -28.98 55.47
CA LEU A 426 -6.51 -28.95 54.07
C LEU A 426 -7.99 -28.59 53.93
N GLN A 427 -8.86 -29.19 54.75
CA GLN A 427 -10.29 -28.92 54.72
C GLN A 427 -10.59 -27.44 55.05
N PHE A 428 -9.83 -26.83 55.96
CA PHE A 428 -9.89 -25.39 56.21
C PHE A 428 -9.47 -24.55 55.00
N ALA A 429 -8.37 -24.92 54.34
CA ALA A 429 -7.81 -24.16 53.22
C ALA A 429 -8.66 -24.28 51.93
N CYS A 430 -9.14 -25.50 51.63
CA CYS A 430 -9.93 -25.79 50.44
C CYS A 430 -11.41 -25.40 50.62
N GLY A 431 -11.98 -25.66 51.80
CA GLY A 431 -13.42 -25.52 52.04
C GLY A 431 -14.27 -26.28 51.00
N ASN A 432 -15.40 -25.69 50.61
CA ASN A 432 -16.32 -26.24 49.61
C ASN A 432 -15.97 -25.77 48.18
N ALA A 433 -14.67 -25.67 47.87
CA ALA A 433 -14.22 -25.26 46.54
C ALA A 433 -14.38 -26.39 45.51
N LEU A 434 -14.85 -26.02 44.32
CA LEU A 434 -15.06 -26.92 43.19
C LEU A 434 -14.06 -26.64 42.06
N VAL A 435 -13.71 -27.68 41.33
CA VAL A 435 -12.84 -27.64 40.15
C VAL A 435 -13.64 -28.04 38.92
N CYS A 436 -13.56 -27.22 37.87
CA CYS A 436 -14.16 -27.47 36.56
C CYS A 436 -13.11 -27.43 35.45
N GLU A 437 -13.37 -28.09 34.33
CA GLU A 437 -12.46 -28.11 33.19
C GLU A 437 -12.58 -26.84 32.32
N THR A 438 -13.80 -26.39 32.01
CA THR A 438 -14.02 -25.22 31.16
C THR A 438 -14.42 -23.99 31.96
N VAL A 439 -14.10 -22.81 31.40
CA VAL A 439 -14.49 -21.51 31.97
C VAL A 439 -16.02 -21.36 31.99
N GLU A 440 -16.70 -21.89 30.97
CA GLU A 440 -18.16 -21.84 30.84
C GLU A 440 -18.85 -22.66 31.93
N HIS A 441 -18.39 -23.89 32.17
CA HIS A 441 -18.92 -24.74 33.25
C HIS A 441 -18.65 -24.11 34.62
N ALA A 442 -17.46 -23.53 34.82
CA ALA A 442 -17.14 -22.85 36.08
C ALA A 442 -18.07 -21.66 36.35
N ARG A 443 -18.38 -20.85 35.32
CA ARG A 443 -19.29 -19.71 35.43
C ARG A 443 -20.72 -20.17 35.72
N TYR A 444 -21.20 -21.23 35.06
CA TYR A 444 -22.53 -21.79 35.31
C TYR A 444 -22.67 -22.29 36.75
N VAL A 445 -21.73 -23.11 37.23
CA VAL A 445 -21.79 -23.66 38.60
C VAL A 445 -21.64 -22.58 39.67
N ALA A 446 -20.86 -21.53 39.41
CA ALA A 446 -20.63 -20.46 40.37
C ALA A 446 -21.84 -19.54 40.58
N TYR A 447 -22.63 -19.28 39.53
CA TYR A 447 -23.69 -18.25 39.54
C TYR A 447 -25.11 -18.76 39.28
N SER A 448 -25.29 -19.88 38.59
CA SER A 448 -26.61 -20.33 38.12
C SER A 448 -27.29 -21.37 39.03
N MET A 449 -26.54 -22.02 39.94
CA MET A 449 -27.07 -23.08 40.84
C MET A 449 -27.61 -22.56 42.19
N GLY A 450 -28.18 -21.35 42.20
CA GLY A 450 -28.84 -20.76 43.38
C GLY A 450 -27.87 -20.12 44.37
N GLU A 451 -27.18 -20.92 45.17
CA GLU A 451 -26.17 -20.41 46.11
C GLU A 451 -24.82 -20.21 45.42
N ARG A 452 -24.16 -19.09 45.72
CA ARG A 452 -22.86 -18.75 45.12
C ARG A 452 -21.77 -19.69 45.66
N LYS A 453 -21.23 -20.54 44.78
CA LYS A 453 -20.18 -21.50 45.10
C LYS A 453 -18.80 -20.99 44.68
N LYS A 454 -17.74 -21.39 45.41
CA LYS A 454 -16.36 -21.09 45.04
C LYS A 454 -15.91 -22.11 44.01
N VAL A 455 -15.75 -21.69 42.75
CA VAL A 455 -15.40 -22.57 41.62
C VAL A 455 -14.13 -22.05 40.94
N ILE A 456 -13.23 -22.96 40.57
CA ILE A 456 -11.98 -22.68 39.87
C ILE A 456 -11.91 -23.58 38.63
N PHE A 457 -11.46 -23.03 37.51
CA PHE A 457 -11.21 -23.80 36.30
C PHE A 457 -9.72 -24.09 36.11
N TYR A 458 -9.39 -25.14 35.38
CA TYR A 458 -8.04 -25.42 34.91
C TYR A 458 -8.06 -25.53 33.38
N CYS A 459 -7.36 -24.63 32.68
CA CYS A 459 -7.13 -24.80 31.25
C CYS A 459 -6.16 -25.95 31.05
N VAL A 460 -6.55 -26.91 30.20
CA VAL A 460 -5.63 -27.88 29.62
C VAL A 460 -5.08 -27.19 28.37
N GLU A 461 -3.89 -26.60 28.46
CA GLU A 461 -3.06 -26.33 27.27
C GLU A 461 -2.25 -27.58 26.93
#